data_AF-A0A1M5RHQ2-F1
#
_entry.id   AF-A0A1M5RHQ2-F1
#
_cell.length_a   1.000
_cell.length_b   1.000
_cell.length_c   1.000
_cell.angle_alpha   90.00
_cell.angle_beta   90.00
_cell.angle_gamma   90.00
#
_symmetry.space_group_name_H-M   'P 1'
#
loop_
_entity.id
_entity.type
_entity.pdbx_description
1 polymer ?
#
loop_
_entity_poly.entity_id
_entity_poly.type
_entity_poly.pdbx_seq_one_letter_code
_entity_poly.pdbx_strand_id
1 'polypeptide(L)'
;MDTNFTAKVNLDLLQKDMDMSQRQIAELVELNEKALYKWSYDKDRGGTRPTYDAIKVLLENGASINAIFGIEDKVKLNVVHDDSLNIVLDGLKKIIDAMQG
;
A
#
# COMPACT_ATOMS: atom_id res chain seq x y z
N MET A 1 10.82 -14.98 5.06
CA MET A 1 10.04 -14.45 3.91
C MET A 1 10.19 -12.93 3.94
N ASP A 2 10.32 -12.29 2.79
CA ASP A 2 10.20 -10.82 2.73
C ASP A 2 8.79 -10.44 3.20
N THR A 3 8.69 -9.57 4.19
CA THR A 3 7.42 -9.18 4.84
C THR A 3 6.90 -7.84 4.33
N ASN A 4 7.63 -7.21 3.41
CA ASN A 4 7.35 -5.85 2.94
C ASN A 4 6.84 -5.84 1.49
N PHE A 5 5.90 -4.93 1.22
CA PHE A 5 5.57 -4.50 -0.13
C PHE A 5 6.69 -3.60 -0.68
N THR A 6 7.07 -3.79 -1.93
CA THR A 6 8.09 -2.94 -2.58
C THR A 6 7.50 -1.72 -3.27
N ALA A 7 6.17 -1.66 -3.41
CA ALA A 7 5.44 -0.52 -3.94
C ALA A 7 5.37 0.66 -2.94
N LYS A 8 5.22 1.87 -3.47
CA LYS A 8 4.93 3.08 -2.69
C LYS A 8 3.45 3.17 -2.38
N VAL A 9 3.11 3.85 -1.29
CA VAL A 9 1.73 4.21 -0.96
C VAL A 9 1.42 5.64 -1.39
N ASN A 10 0.25 5.86 -1.95
CA ASN A 10 -0.29 7.19 -2.23
C ASN A 10 -1.09 7.67 -1.02
N LEU A 11 -0.42 8.34 -0.08
CA LEU A 11 -1.07 8.78 1.17
C LEU A 11 -2.17 9.82 0.95
N ASP A 12 -2.09 10.64 -0.10
CA ASP A 12 -3.12 11.64 -0.38
C ASP A 12 -4.43 10.99 -0.84
N LEU A 13 -4.34 9.96 -1.69
CA LEU A 13 -5.51 9.19 -2.09
C LEU A 13 -6.05 8.32 -0.96
N LEU A 14 -5.16 7.67 -0.21
CA LEU A 14 -5.56 6.85 0.94
C LEU A 14 -6.32 7.64 2.00
N GLN A 15 -5.84 8.85 2.35
CA GLN A 15 -6.53 9.73 3.30
C GLN A 15 -7.92 10.14 2.81
N LYS A 16 -8.08 10.40 1.51
CA LYS A 16 -9.37 10.76 0.91
C LYS A 16 -10.34 9.58 0.86
N ASP A 17 -9.84 8.40 0.52
CA ASP A 17 -10.62 7.16 0.37
C ASP A 17 -11.18 6.71 1.73
N MET A 18 -10.36 6.81 2.78
CA MET A 18 -10.73 6.37 4.13
C MET A 18 -11.41 7.46 4.96
N ASP A 19 -11.47 8.70 4.49
CA ASP A 19 -11.86 9.88 5.29
C ASP A 19 -11.09 9.98 6.62
N MET A 20 -9.78 9.73 6.56
CA MET A 20 -8.88 9.70 7.71
C MET A 20 -7.68 10.63 7.49
N SER A 21 -7.23 11.29 8.56
CA SER A 21 -5.94 11.98 8.56
C SER A 21 -4.78 10.99 8.55
N GLN A 22 -3.59 11.44 8.08
CA GLN A 22 -2.36 10.66 8.15
C GLN A 22 -2.08 10.10 9.55
N ARG A 23 -2.40 10.86 10.60
CA ARG A 23 -2.28 10.42 11.99
C ARG A 23 -3.16 9.22 12.29
N GLN A 24 -4.44 9.27 11.95
CA GLN A 24 -5.38 8.19 12.19
C GLN A 24 -4.99 6.94 11.41
N ILE A 25 -4.51 7.09 10.18
CA ILE A 25 -3.98 5.96 9.38
C ILE A 25 -2.73 5.39 10.04
N ALA A 26 -1.81 6.23 10.53
CA ALA A 26 -0.60 5.78 11.19
C ALA A 26 -0.92 4.98 12.47
N GLU A 27 -1.84 5.49 13.28
CA GLU A 27 -2.35 4.80 14.47
C GLU A 27 -3.02 3.46 14.11
N LEU A 28 -3.81 3.42 13.03
CA LEU A 28 -4.46 2.20 12.55
C LEU A 28 -3.47 1.10 12.17
N VAL A 29 -2.34 1.46 11.58
CA VAL A 29 -1.27 0.50 11.19
C VAL A 29 -0.14 0.40 12.21
N GLU A 30 -0.35 0.87 13.44
CA GLU A 30 0.60 0.81 14.55
C GLU A 30 1.96 1.47 14.26
N LEU A 31 1.95 2.56 13.49
CA LEU A 31 3.12 3.37 13.16
C LEU A 31 3.01 4.79 13.72
N ASN A 32 4.15 5.48 13.77
CA ASN A 32 4.13 6.94 13.86
C ASN A 32 3.97 7.58 12.48
N GLU A 33 3.45 8.81 12.45
CA GLU A 33 3.19 9.56 11.22
C GLU A 33 4.42 9.68 10.30
N LYS A 34 5.62 9.83 10.87
CA LYS A 34 6.86 9.94 10.07
C LYS A 34 7.22 8.62 9.40
N ALA A 35 6.99 7.48 10.05
CA ALA A 35 7.21 6.16 9.49
C ALA A 35 6.21 5.87 8.36
N LEU A 36 4.92 6.20 8.58
CA LEU A 36 3.90 6.11 7.54
C LEU A 36 4.23 7.01 6.35
N TYR A 37 4.59 8.27 6.59
CA TYR A 37 4.96 9.22 5.54
C TYR A 37 6.05 8.69 4.61
N LYS A 38 6.99 7.91 5.16
CA LYS A 38 8.08 7.31 4.37
C LYS A 38 7.62 6.27 3.35
N TRP A 39 6.42 5.72 3.47
CA TRP A 39 5.86 4.79 2.50
C TRP A 39 5.61 5.43 1.13
N SER A 40 5.56 6.77 1.06
CA SER A 40 5.44 7.51 -0.19
C SER A 40 6.76 7.63 -0.98
N TYR A 41 7.90 7.20 -0.42
CA TYR A 41 9.22 7.35 -1.04
C TYR A 41 9.78 6.05 -1.64
N ASP A 42 10.73 6.17 -2.57
CA ASP A 42 11.50 5.01 -3.05
C ASP A 42 12.42 4.47 -1.96
N LYS A 43 12.64 3.14 -2.00
CA LYS A 43 13.56 2.41 -1.10
C LYS A 43 14.95 3.05 -1.05
N ASP A 44 15.44 3.57 -2.19
CA ASP A 44 16.80 4.12 -2.33
C ASP A 44 16.94 5.50 -1.68
N ARG A 45 15.84 6.09 -1.18
CA ARG A 45 15.83 7.37 -0.44
C ARG A 45 15.59 7.20 1.07
N GLY A 46 15.81 6.00 1.61
CA GLY A 46 15.62 5.71 3.04
C GLY A 46 14.15 5.59 3.46
N GLY A 47 13.30 5.21 2.50
CA GLY A 47 11.88 4.91 2.73
C GLY A 47 11.71 3.63 3.54
N THR A 48 10.88 3.66 4.58
CA THR A 48 10.30 2.47 5.19
C THR A 48 9.25 1.94 4.23
N ARG A 49 9.22 0.62 3.99
CA ARG A 49 8.19 0.00 3.15
C ARG A 49 6.98 -0.43 3.99
N PRO A 50 5.77 -0.43 3.42
CA PRO A 50 4.61 -1.03 4.07
C PRO A 50 4.81 -2.53 4.23
N THR A 51 4.47 -3.06 5.41
CA THR A 51 4.44 -4.51 5.63
C THR A 51 3.16 -5.10 5.03
N TYR A 52 3.16 -6.41 4.74
CA TYR A 52 1.95 -7.11 4.31
C TYR A 52 0.83 -7.00 5.35
N ASP A 53 1.15 -7.10 6.63
CA ASP A 53 0.18 -6.97 7.72
C ASP A 53 -0.46 -5.58 7.76
N ALA A 54 0.35 -4.53 7.57
CA ALA A 54 -0.18 -3.18 7.60
C ALA A 54 -1.07 -2.88 6.39
N ILE A 55 -0.74 -3.39 5.21
CA ILE A 55 -1.63 -3.32 4.04
C ILE A 55 -2.91 -4.13 4.28
N LYS A 56 -2.81 -5.32 4.88
CA LYS A 56 -3.97 -6.13 5.25
C LYS A 56 -4.91 -5.35 6.18
N VAL A 57 -4.40 -4.72 7.22
CA VAL A 57 -5.20 -3.89 8.15
C VAL A 57 -5.92 -2.76 7.40
N LEU A 58 -5.24 -2.08 6.47
CA LEU A 58 -5.89 -1.03 5.65
C LEU A 58 -7.05 -1.61 4.81
N LEU A 59 -6.83 -2.75 4.15
CA LEU A 59 -7.86 -3.42 3.35
C LEU A 59 -9.04 -3.89 4.20
N GLU A 60 -8.78 -4.45 5.38
CA GLU A 60 -9.82 -4.89 6.33
C GLU A 60 -10.65 -3.71 6.86
N ASN A 61 -10.08 -2.51 6.89
CA ASN A 61 -10.75 -1.26 7.27
C ASN A 61 -11.35 -0.49 6.07
N GLY A 62 -11.45 -1.13 4.90
CA GLY A 62 -12.17 -0.59 3.76
C GLY A 62 -11.34 0.27 2.80
N ALA A 63 -10.03 0.38 2.98
CA ALA A 63 -9.18 1.06 2.02
C ALA A 63 -9.17 0.32 0.67
N SER A 64 -9.33 1.06 -0.42
CA SER A 64 -9.23 0.48 -1.76
C SER A 64 -7.77 0.30 -2.20
N ILE A 65 -7.48 -0.78 -2.93
CA ILE A 65 -6.14 -1.03 -3.52
C ILE A 65 -5.71 0.15 -4.41
N ASN A 66 -6.68 0.72 -5.15
CA ASN A 66 -6.45 1.89 -6.00
C ASN A 66 -6.01 3.10 -5.18
N ALA A 67 -6.62 3.34 -4.02
CA ALA A 67 -6.22 4.42 -3.13
C ALA A 67 -4.85 4.17 -2.48
N ILE A 68 -4.58 2.93 -2.05
CA ILE A 68 -3.29 2.56 -1.44
C ILE A 68 -2.14 2.79 -2.42
N PHE A 69 -2.24 2.30 -3.66
CA PHE A 69 -1.11 2.30 -4.60
C PHE A 69 -1.20 3.37 -5.70
N GLY A 70 -2.25 4.19 -5.70
CA GLY A 70 -2.46 5.23 -6.70
C GLY A 70 -2.67 4.68 -8.11
N ILE A 71 -3.34 3.53 -8.22
CA ILE A 71 -3.74 2.96 -9.50
C ILE A 71 -4.96 3.75 -9.98
N GLU A 72 -4.74 4.88 -10.66
CA GLU A 72 -5.83 5.61 -11.31
C GLU A 72 -6.44 4.74 -12.43
N ASP A 73 -7.77 4.78 -12.60
CA ASP A 73 -8.51 4.19 -13.74
C ASP A 73 -8.08 4.71 -15.12
N LYS A 74 -6.99 5.49 -15.22
CA LYS A 74 -6.28 5.79 -16.46
C LYS A 74 -5.42 4.62 -16.95
N VAL A 75 -5.81 3.39 -16.64
CA VAL A 75 -5.46 2.23 -17.46
C VAL A 75 -6.23 2.35 -18.79
N LYS A 76 -5.85 3.33 -19.62
CA LYS A 76 -5.72 3.04 -21.04
C LYS A 76 -4.73 1.88 -21.06
N LEU A 77 -5.24 0.68 -21.32
CA LEU A 77 -4.49 -0.57 -21.50
C LEU A 77 -3.46 -0.42 -22.64
N ASN A 78 -2.46 0.42 -22.47
CA ASN A 78 -1.12 0.09 -22.90
C ASN A 78 -0.56 -0.68 -21.73
N VAL A 79 -0.79 -2.00 -21.75
CA VAL A 79 -0.06 -2.96 -20.91
C VAL A 79 1.40 -2.90 -21.36
N VAL A 80 2.08 -1.83 -20.96
CA VAL A 80 3.52 -1.84 -20.83
C VAL A 80 3.76 -2.82 -19.70
N HIS A 81 4.63 -3.80 -19.92
CA HIS A 81 5.20 -4.63 -18.87
C HIS A 81 5.76 -3.70 -17.79
N ASP A 82 4.95 -3.36 -16.80
CA ASP A 82 5.35 -2.54 -15.67
C ASP A 82 5.45 -3.49 -14.49
N ASP A 83 6.68 -3.77 -14.09
CA ASP A 83 7.01 -4.62 -12.94
C ASP A 83 6.26 -4.22 -11.67
N SER A 84 5.80 -2.95 -11.59
CA SER A 84 4.98 -2.41 -10.50
C SER A 84 3.65 -3.14 -10.33
N LEU A 85 2.96 -3.52 -11.41
CA LEU A 85 1.68 -4.24 -11.32
C LEU A 85 1.90 -5.69 -10.85
N ASN A 86 2.94 -6.35 -11.35
CA ASN A 86 3.30 -7.70 -10.92
C ASN A 86 3.67 -7.74 -9.44
N ILE A 87 4.41 -6.73 -8.96
CA ILE A 87 4.74 -6.55 -7.54
C ILE A 87 3.49 -6.43 -6.67
N VAL A 88 2.51 -5.61 -7.09
CA VAL A 88 1.25 -5.44 -6.33
C VAL A 88 0.47 -6.75 -6.33
N LEU A 89 0.32 -7.41 -7.48
CA LEU A 89 -0.40 -8.69 -7.60
C LEU A 89 0.24 -9.79 -6.75
N ASP A 90 1.56 -9.90 -6.74
CA ASP A 90 2.28 -10.90 -5.94
C ASP A 90 2.15 -10.63 -4.43
N GLY A 91 2.16 -9.36 -4.02
CA GLY A 91 1.90 -9.00 -2.62
C GLY A 91 0.47 -9.31 -2.18
N LEU A 92 -0.52 -9.04 -3.03
CA LEU A 92 -1.93 -9.33 -2.76
C LEU A 92 -2.21 -10.84 -2.65
N LYS A 93 -1.60 -11.66 -3.53
CA LYS A 93 -1.71 -13.13 -3.45
C LYS A 93 -1.25 -13.65 -2.09
N LYS A 94 -0.09 -13.17 -1.60
CA LYS A 94 0.43 -13.57 -0.28
C LYS A 94 -0.52 -13.22 0.87
N ILE A 95 -1.19 -12.06 0.80
CA ILE A 95 -2.19 -11.67 1.81
C ILE A 95 -3.39 -12.62 1.78
N ILE A 96 -3.90 -12.91 0.58
CA ILE A 96 -5.05 -13.82 0.41
C ILE A 96 -4.71 -15.22 0.93
N ASP A 97 -3.54 -15.75 0.57
CA ASP A 97 -3.08 -17.07 1.03
C ASP A 97 -2.97 -17.11 2.57
N ALA A 98 -2.48 -16.04 3.20
CA ALA A 98 -2.38 -15.92 4.65
C ALA A 98 -3.73 -15.70 5.37
N MET A 99 -4.79 -15.34 4.65
CA MET A 99 -6.16 -15.23 5.20
C MET A 99 -6.94 -16.54 5.11
N GLN A 100 -6.53 -17.46 4.23
CA GLN A 100 -7.24 -18.73 3.97
C GLN A 100 -6.63 -19.93 4.71
N GLY A 101 -5.42 -19.80 5.27
CA GLY A 101 -4.77 -20.79 6.13
C GLY A 101 -4.96 -20.49 7.61
#